data_AF-A0A7L0DPH9-F1
#
_entry.id   AF-A0A7L0DPH9-F1
#
_cell.length_a   1.000
_cell.length_b   1.000
_cell.length_c   1.000
_cell.angle_alpha   90.00
_cell.angle_beta   90.00
_cell.angle_gamma   90.00
#
_symmetry.space_group_name_H-M   'P 1'
#
loop_
_entity.id
_entity.type
_entity.pdbx_description
1 polymer ?
#
loop_
_entity_poly.entity_id
_entity_poly.type
_entity_poly.pdbx_seq_one_letter_code
_entity_poly.pdbx_strand_id
1 'polypeptide(L)'
;KVPPYVFFFMCCASYRIHSIFVLRLFNDPVAMAILFLAVNLFLEEHWSWGCLLFSLAVSVKMNILLFAPGLLFLLLQRFGLLGCIPKLCICALLQVVLGLPFLLVNPLGYLTRSFDLGRQFQFRWTVNWRFLPEEVFQSRAFHAALLLAHLAGLGLFALHRWHRSKESILALLRDPAQRKHPSPPLTANNILWEDGGQQGAPQIIFVLFSSNFLGVCCSRSLHYQFYVWYFHTLPYLLWCTPTTKLAHMPKVLLLGVIELCWNTYPSTLCSSLSLHVCHGLVLLQLWYGTAPPPAPHTPPPSRKPPALSKKAQ
;
A
#
# COMPACT_ATOMS: atom_id res chain seq x y z
N LYS A 1 12.21 -6.41 -10.75
CA LYS A 1 13.21 -5.33 -10.94
C LYS A 1 12.58 -4.27 -11.85
N VAL A 2 12.48 -3.01 -11.40
CA VAL A 2 11.97 -1.89 -12.21
C VAL A 2 13.09 -1.45 -13.17
N PRO A 3 12.82 -1.27 -14.46
CA PRO A 3 13.83 -0.78 -15.39
C PRO A 3 14.28 0.66 -15.05
N PRO A 4 15.58 0.98 -15.06
CA PRO A 4 16.09 2.31 -14.69
C PRO A 4 15.49 3.48 -15.48
N TYR A 5 15.13 3.26 -16.76
CA TYR A 5 14.52 4.29 -17.60
C TYR A 5 13.17 4.80 -17.06
N VAL A 6 12.45 3.99 -16.26
CA VAL A 6 11.17 4.41 -15.66
C VAL A 6 11.40 5.58 -14.69
N PHE A 7 12.49 5.55 -13.93
CA PHE A 7 12.85 6.65 -13.03
C PHE A 7 13.23 7.92 -13.77
N PHE A 8 13.93 7.79 -14.91
CA PHE A 8 14.20 8.94 -15.78
C PHE A 8 12.91 9.60 -16.27
N PHE A 9 11.95 8.82 -16.77
CA PHE A 9 10.65 9.36 -17.20
C PHE A 9 9.88 10.00 -16.04
N MET A 10 9.87 9.41 -14.84
CA MET A 10 9.21 10.01 -13.69
C MET A 10 9.86 11.32 -13.21
N CYS A 11 11.19 11.38 -13.21
CA CYS A 11 11.92 12.58 -12.79
C CYS A 11 11.89 13.68 -13.86
N CYS A 12 11.80 13.36 -15.14
CA CYS A 12 11.90 14.37 -16.20
C CYS A 12 10.54 14.74 -16.83
N ALA A 13 9.55 13.84 -16.84
CA ALA A 13 8.27 14.08 -17.51
C ALA A 13 7.19 14.67 -16.59
N SER A 14 7.31 14.55 -15.27
CA SER A 14 6.25 14.95 -14.35
C SER A 14 6.34 16.43 -13.96
N TYR A 15 5.98 17.31 -14.90
CA TYR A 15 5.88 18.77 -14.70
C TYR A 15 5.07 19.12 -13.45
N ARG A 16 3.96 18.42 -13.22
CA ARG A 16 3.08 18.68 -12.07
C ARG A 16 3.70 18.30 -10.73
N ILE A 17 4.47 17.21 -10.68
CA ILE A 17 5.19 16.83 -9.45
C ILE A 17 6.23 17.90 -9.12
N HIS A 18 6.99 18.38 -10.12
CA HIS A 18 7.90 19.51 -9.92
C HIS A 18 7.18 20.75 -9.41
N SER A 19 6.02 21.10 -9.99
CA SER A 19 5.21 22.23 -9.51
C SER A 19 4.74 22.04 -8.06
N ILE A 20 4.32 20.84 -7.66
CA ILE A 20 3.88 20.54 -6.30
C ILE A 20 5.03 20.68 -5.30
N PHE A 21 6.22 20.15 -5.63
CA PHE A 21 7.38 20.17 -4.74
C PHE A 21 8.06 21.54 -4.66
N VAL A 22 8.21 22.25 -5.79
CA VAL A 22 9.06 23.44 -5.90
C VAL A 22 8.25 24.74 -5.84
N LEU A 23 7.05 24.79 -6.45
CA LEU A 23 6.34 26.05 -6.67
C LEU A 23 5.18 26.29 -5.70
N ARG A 24 4.58 25.23 -5.15
CA ARG A 24 3.36 25.35 -4.32
C ARG A 24 3.55 25.06 -2.84
N LEU A 25 4.72 24.53 -2.44
CA LEU A 25 5.11 24.26 -1.05
C LEU A 25 4.00 23.58 -0.23
N PHE A 26 3.32 22.61 -0.83
CA PHE A 26 2.33 21.84 -0.09
C PHE A 26 3.00 20.95 0.97
N ASN A 27 2.27 20.64 2.03
CA ASN A 27 2.74 19.72 3.07
C ASN A 27 2.83 18.25 2.58
N ASP A 28 2.24 17.91 1.43
CA ASP A 28 2.21 16.54 0.91
C ASP A 28 3.63 15.97 0.63
N PRO A 29 4.54 16.65 -0.10
CA PRO A 29 5.94 16.27 -0.20
C PRO A 29 6.62 15.94 1.13
N VAL A 30 6.48 16.81 2.14
CA VAL A 30 7.11 16.64 3.45
C VAL A 30 6.54 15.41 4.16
N ALA A 31 5.22 15.25 4.16
CA ALA A 31 4.57 14.07 4.74
C ALA A 31 5.03 12.77 4.07
N MET A 32 5.13 12.76 2.73
CA MET A 32 5.59 11.58 1.98
C MET A 32 7.07 11.27 2.23
N ALA A 33 7.93 12.29 2.36
CA ALA A 33 9.35 12.10 2.69
C ALA A 33 9.53 11.45 4.07
N ILE A 34 8.84 11.95 5.09
CA ILE A 34 8.88 11.37 6.44
C ILE A 34 8.31 9.94 6.43
N LEU A 35 7.22 9.70 5.68
CA LEU A 35 6.68 8.35 5.50
C LEU A 35 7.72 7.41 4.86
N PHE A 36 8.41 7.81 3.79
CA PHE A 36 9.42 6.94 3.18
C PHE A 36 10.59 6.66 4.11
N LEU A 37 10.98 7.61 4.98
CA LEU A 37 11.94 7.34 6.05
C LEU A 37 11.40 6.31 7.05
N ALA A 38 10.13 6.41 7.44
CA ALA A 38 9.47 5.40 8.29
C ALA A 38 9.46 4.01 7.62
N VAL A 39 9.18 3.95 6.31
CA VAL A 39 9.23 2.69 5.53
C VAL A 39 10.63 2.09 5.54
N ASN A 40 11.69 2.89 5.36
CA ASN A 40 13.06 2.39 5.45
C ASN A 40 13.37 1.81 6.83
N LEU A 41 12.93 2.46 7.91
CA LEU A 41 13.09 1.92 9.26
C LEU A 41 12.32 0.61 9.48
N PHE A 42 11.13 0.44 8.88
CA PHE A 42 10.43 -0.84 8.92
C PHE A 42 11.19 -1.93 8.17
N LEU A 43 11.83 -1.59 7.04
CA LEU A 43 12.69 -2.52 6.31
C LEU A 43 13.94 -2.89 7.14
N GLU A 44 14.52 -1.95 7.88
CA GLU A 44 15.66 -2.20 8.76
C GLU A 44 15.27 -2.82 10.13
N GLU A 45 14.03 -3.27 10.29
CA GLU A 45 13.50 -3.87 11.54
C GLU A 45 13.48 -2.91 12.75
N HIS A 46 13.66 -1.61 12.54
CA HIS A 46 13.55 -0.55 13.55
C HIS A 46 12.10 -0.08 13.75
N TRP A 47 11.20 -1.01 14.09
CA TRP A 47 9.75 -0.77 14.14
C TRP A 47 9.28 0.35 15.08
N SER A 48 9.91 0.54 16.25
CA SER A 48 9.53 1.63 17.17
C SER A 48 9.76 3.01 16.54
N TRP A 49 10.94 3.21 15.93
CA TRP A 49 11.30 4.45 15.26
C TRP A 49 10.47 4.65 14.00
N GLY A 50 10.20 3.57 13.25
CA GLY A 50 9.28 3.59 12.13
C GLY A 50 7.88 4.05 12.54
N CYS A 51 7.32 3.55 13.64
CA CYS A 51 6.02 3.99 14.17
C CYS A 51 6.04 5.47 14.61
N LEU A 52 7.12 5.93 15.24
CA LEU A 52 7.29 7.33 15.60
C LEU A 52 7.28 8.24 14.37
N LEU A 53 8.08 7.93 13.36
CA LEU A 53 8.11 8.71 12.11
C LEU A 53 6.82 8.60 11.30
N PHE A 54 6.18 7.43 11.29
CA PHE A 54 4.88 7.25 10.65
C PHE A 54 3.84 8.19 11.28
N SER A 55 3.80 8.24 12.62
CA SER A 55 2.90 9.15 13.34
C SER A 55 3.26 10.62 13.08
N LEU A 56 4.55 10.97 13.01
CA LEU A 56 4.99 12.32 12.64
C LEU A 56 4.50 12.71 11.25
N ALA A 57 4.58 11.79 10.27
CA ALA A 57 4.07 12.01 8.92
C ALA A 57 2.55 12.23 8.91
N VAL A 58 1.79 11.49 9.72
CA VAL A 58 0.34 11.70 9.92
C VAL A 58 0.04 13.11 10.46
N SER A 59 0.86 13.62 11.39
CA SER A 59 0.70 14.98 11.93
C SER A 59 0.99 16.07 10.90
N VAL A 60 1.88 15.83 9.94
CA VAL A 60 2.09 16.75 8.80
C VAL A 60 0.89 16.70 7.85
N LYS A 61 0.44 15.50 7.49
CA LYS A 61 -0.75 15.34 6.67
C LYS A 61 -1.46 14.00 6.88
N MET A 62 -2.77 14.07 7.02
CA MET A 62 -3.62 12.94 7.35
C MET A 62 -3.73 11.86 6.25
N ASN A 63 -3.32 12.16 5.01
CA ASN A 63 -3.35 11.18 3.90
C ASN A 63 -2.48 9.94 4.20
N ILE A 64 -1.49 10.08 5.08
CA ILE A 64 -0.64 8.98 5.52
C ILE A 64 -1.45 7.86 6.22
N LEU A 65 -2.64 8.18 6.75
CA LEU A 65 -3.55 7.16 7.30
C LEU A 65 -3.99 6.09 6.28
N LEU A 66 -3.90 6.35 4.97
CA LEU A 66 -4.18 5.34 3.94
C LEU A 66 -3.22 4.13 4.02
N PHE A 67 -2.04 4.31 4.61
CA PHE A 67 -1.06 3.24 4.86
C PHE A 67 -1.30 2.51 6.19
N ALA A 68 -2.10 3.08 7.10
CA ALA A 68 -2.28 2.58 8.46
C ALA A 68 -2.89 1.16 8.54
N PRO A 69 -3.90 0.78 7.72
CA PRO A 69 -4.41 -0.60 7.71
C PRO A 69 -3.34 -1.62 7.34
N GLY A 70 -2.51 -1.31 6.34
CA GLY A 70 -1.36 -2.13 5.98
C GLY A 70 -0.31 -2.20 7.10
N LEU A 71 0.00 -1.08 7.76
CA LEU A 71 0.93 -1.06 8.89
C LEU A 71 0.41 -1.90 10.06
N LEU A 72 -0.88 -1.78 10.40
CA LEU A 72 -1.50 -2.57 11.46
C LEU A 72 -1.40 -4.07 11.15
N PHE A 73 -1.68 -4.47 9.90
CA PHE A 73 -1.52 -5.85 9.46
C PHE A 73 -0.09 -6.35 9.69
N LEU A 74 0.92 -5.56 9.30
CA LEU A 74 2.33 -5.90 9.47
C LEU A 74 2.73 -6.00 10.95
N LEU A 75 2.26 -5.08 11.80
CA LEU A 75 2.54 -5.12 13.24
C LEU A 75 1.95 -6.37 13.90
N LEU A 76 0.72 -6.74 13.56
CA LEU A 76 0.08 -7.98 14.04
C LEU A 76 0.82 -9.21 13.50
N GLN A 77 1.22 -9.20 12.23
CA GLN A 77 2.00 -10.28 11.64
C GLN A 77 3.35 -10.44 12.33
N ARG A 78 4.05 -9.34 12.66
CA ARG A 78 5.38 -9.37 13.26
C ARG A 78 5.38 -9.66 14.76
N PHE A 79 4.46 -9.05 15.51
CA PHE A 79 4.51 -9.00 16.98
C PHE A 79 3.31 -9.62 17.68
N GLY A 80 2.27 -10.02 16.95
CA GLY A 80 0.99 -10.41 17.55
C GLY A 80 0.25 -9.23 18.18
N LEU A 81 -0.84 -9.50 18.91
CA LEU A 81 -1.65 -8.43 19.51
C LEU A 81 -0.90 -7.69 20.62
N LEU A 82 -0.34 -8.42 21.59
CA LEU A 82 0.30 -7.80 22.77
C LEU A 82 1.53 -6.98 22.41
N GLY A 83 2.35 -7.46 21.46
CA GLY A 83 3.52 -6.70 20.99
C GLY A 83 3.18 -5.54 20.05
N CYS A 84 1.99 -5.54 19.43
CA CYS A 84 1.50 -4.43 18.61
C CYS A 84 1.07 -3.23 19.46
N ILE A 85 0.45 -3.46 20.63
CA ILE A 85 -0.02 -2.41 21.55
C ILE A 85 1.05 -1.34 21.83
N PRO A 86 2.28 -1.66 22.30
CA PRO A 86 3.27 -0.62 22.59
C PRO A 86 3.67 0.18 21.34
N LYS A 87 3.65 -0.41 20.15
CA LYS A 87 3.93 0.31 18.89
C LYS A 87 2.82 1.29 18.53
N LEU A 88 1.56 0.90 18.72
CA LEU A 88 0.42 1.78 18.57
C LEU A 88 0.41 2.89 19.64
N CYS A 89 0.83 2.59 20.87
CA CYS A 89 1.00 3.58 21.93
C CYS A 89 2.01 4.65 21.56
N ILE A 90 3.14 4.29 20.92
CA ILE A 90 4.12 5.28 20.40
C ILE A 90 3.43 6.24 19.41
N CYS A 91 2.65 5.70 18.47
CA CYS A 91 1.92 6.52 17.51
C CYS A 91 0.94 7.47 18.20
N ALA A 92 0.11 6.95 19.11
CA ALA A 92 -0.92 7.72 19.81
C ALA A 92 -0.32 8.79 20.73
N LEU A 93 0.74 8.46 21.49
CA LEU A 93 1.40 9.38 22.40
C LEU A 93 1.96 10.59 21.65
N LEU A 94 2.59 10.38 20.48
CA LEU A 94 3.09 11.49 19.68
C LEU A 94 1.97 12.44 19.24
N GLN A 95 0.81 11.92 18.82
CA GLN A 95 -0.34 12.76 18.45
C GLN A 95 -0.87 13.57 19.65
N VAL A 96 -0.89 12.96 20.84
CA VAL A 96 -1.30 13.66 22.07
C VAL A 96 -0.29 14.74 22.43
N VAL A 97 1.01 14.45 22.38
CA VAL A 97 2.07 15.42 22.72
C VAL A 97 2.03 16.62 21.76
N LEU A 98 1.94 16.38 20.45
CA LEU A 98 1.85 17.46 19.45
C LEU A 98 0.53 18.22 19.54
N GLY A 99 -0.56 17.53 19.90
CA GLY A 99 -1.89 18.12 20.08
C GLY A 99 -2.09 18.81 21.42
N LEU A 100 -1.27 18.53 22.43
CA LEU A 100 -1.44 18.99 23.81
C LEU A 100 -1.70 20.49 23.97
N PRO A 101 -0.92 21.41 23.35
CA PRO A 101 -1.18 22.84 23.50
C PRO A 101 -2.59 23.24 23.02
N PHE A 102 -3.12 22.57 22.01
CA PHE A 102 -4.46 22.83 21.49
C PHE A 102 -5.54 22.15 22.34
N LEU A 103 -5.26 20.95 22.83
CA LEU A 103 -6.17 20.19 23.70
C LEU A 103 -6.39 20.88 25.06
N LEU A 104 -5.36 21.54 25.60
CA LEU A 104 -5.46 22.30 26.85
C LEU A 104 -6.29 23.58 26.70
N VAL A 105 -6.30 24.19 25.51
CA VAL A 105 -7.02 25.46 25.26
C VAL A 105 -8.45 25.22 24.77
N ASN A 106 -8.64 24.33 23.78
CA ASN A 106 -9.95 24.04 23.21
C ASN A 106 -9.99 22.60 22.65
N PRO A 107 -10.27 21.59 23.49
CA PRO A 107 -10.23 20.20 23.07
C PRO A 107 -11.29 19.88 22.01
N LEU A 108 -12.51 20.41 22.14
CA LEU A 108 -13.60 20.20 21.19
C LEU A 108 -13.26 20.82 19.83
N GLY A 109 -12.75 22.06 19.83
CA GLY A 109 -12.32 22.75 18.62
C GLY A 109 -11.17 22.03 17.91
N TYR A 110 -10.16 21.58 18.67
CA TYR A 110 -9.06 20.82 18.11
C TYR A 110 -9.54 19.50 17.49
N LEU A 111 -10.31 18.68 18.21
CA LEU A 111 -10.76 17.38 17.71
C LEU A 111 -11.64 17.53 16.45
N THR A 112 -12.55 18.50 16.43
CA THR A 112 -13.45 18.72 15.28
C THR A 112 -12.74 19.30 14.06
N ARG A 113 -11.72 20.14 14.24
CA ARG A 113 -11.03 20.83 13.13
C ARG A 113 -9.81 20.08 12.62
N SER A 114 -9.08 19.36 13.48
CA SER A 114 -7.93 18.54 13.08
C SER A 114 -8.35 17.33 12.25
N PHE A 115 -9.53 16.77 12.53
CA PHE A 115 -10.13 15.65 11.80
C PHE A 115 -11.49 16.04 11.23
N ASP A 116 -11.51 17.04 10.34
CA ASP A 116 -12.75 17.49 9.68
C ASP A 116 -13.26 16.46 8.64
N LEU A 117 -13.90 15.40 9.15
CA LEU A 117 -14.51 14.32 8.37
C LEU A 117 -15.76 14.78 7.60
N GLY A 118 -16.32 15.94 7.96
CA GLY A 118 -17.45 16.56 7.28
C GLY A 118 -17.04 17.35 6.04
N ARG A 119 -15.74 17.68 5.89
CA ARG A 119 -15.26 18.50 4.79
C ARG A 119 -15.51 17.85 3.44
N GLN A 120 -16.21 18.58 2.58
CA GLN A 120 -16.42 18.19 1.19
C GLN A 120 -15.55 19.03 0.26
N PHE A 121 -14.75 18.35 -0.56
CA PHE A 121 -14.00 18.99 -1.63
C PHE A 121 -14.92 19.35 -2.80
N GLN A 122 -14.60 20.47 -3.47
CA GLN A 122 -15.41 21.00 -4.57
C GLN A 122 -15.26 20.14 -5.82
N PHE A 123 -16.38 19.80 -6.45
CA PHE A 123 -16.42 18.93 -7.63
C PHE A 123 -15.60 19.45 -8.81
N ARG A 124 -15.45 20.77 -8.96
CA ARG A 124 -14.65 21.37 -10.05
C ARG A 124 -13.16 21.02 -10.03
N TRP A 125 -12.60 20.63 -8.88
CA TRP A 125 -11.18 20.33 -8.72
C TRP A 125 -10.87 18.84 -8.70
N THR A 126 -11.89 17.99 -8.79
CA THR A 126 -11.72 16.53 -8.74
C THR A 126 -11.13 16.03 -10.06
N VAL A 127 -10.06 15.24 -9.98
CA VAL A 127 -9.46 14.55 -11.13
C VAL A 127 -10.19 13.24 -11.39
N ASN A 128 -10.66 12.58 -10.33
CA ASN A 128 -11.43 11.35 -10.39
C ASN A 128 -12.93 11.61 -10.22
N TRP A 129 -13.76 10.71 -10.76
CA TRP A 129 -15.24 10.79 -10.74
C TRP A 129 -15.84 11.97 -11.52
N ARG A 130 -15.08 12.64 -12.39
CA ARG A 130 -15.58 13.78 -13.20
C ARG A 130 -16.68 13.39 -14.18
N PHE A 131 -16.80 12.10 -14.51
CA PHE A 131 -17.85 11.55 -15.36
C PHE A 131 -19.19 11.38 -14.62
N LEU A 132 -19.23 11.51 -13.29
CA LEU A 132 -20.47 11.46 -12.52
C LEU A 132 -21.13 12.85 -12.47
N PRO A 133 -22.46 12.93 -12.40
CA PRO A 133 -23.16 14.16 -12.04
C PRO A 133 -22.75 14.66 -10.65
N GLU A 134 -22.77 15.99 -10.46
CA GLU A 134 -22.36 16.61 -9.21
C GLU A 134 -23.27 16.19 -8.03
N GLU A 135 -24.56 15.95 -8.27
CA GLU A 135 -25.49 15.51 -7.22
C GLU A 135 -25.09 14.13 -6.67
N VAL A 136 -24.68 13.22 -7.57
CA VAL A 136 -24.20 11.88 -7.19
C VAL A 136 -22.90 11.98 -6.41
N PHE A 137 -21.96 12.82 -6.87
CA PHE A 137 -20.66 13.03 -6.23
C PHE A 137 -20.75 13.61 -4.81
N GLN A 138 -21.75 14.45 -4.56
CA GLN A 138 -22.01 15.05 -3.24
C GLN A 138 -22.90 14.17 -2.34
N SER A 139 -23.52 13.13 -2.90
CA SER A 139 -24.43 12.27 -2.14
C SER A 139 -23.72 11.50 -1.02
N ARG A 140 -24.38 11.43 0.15
CA ARG A 140 -23.88 10.65 1.30
C ARG A 140 -23.86 9.15 1.01
N ALA A 141 -24.80 8.66 0.21
CA ALA A 141 -24.86 7.26 -0.20
C ALA A 141 -23.63 6.87 -1.03
N PHE A 142 -23.22 7.71 -1.99
CA PHE A 142 -22.00 7.48 -2.76
C PHE A 142 -20.75 7.48 -1.87
N HIS A 143 -20.64 8.42 -0.93
CA HIS A 143 -19.53 8.43 0.02
C HIS A 143 -19.48 7.16 0.88
N ALA A 144 -20.62 6.71 1.41
CA ALA A 144 -20.69 5.47 2.18
C ALA A 144 -20.34 4.24 1.33
N ALA A 145 -20.78 4.19 0.07
CA ALA A 145 -20.44 3.12 -0.86
C ALA A 145 -18.94 3.06 -1.15
N LEU A 146 -18.28 4.21 -1.35
CA LEU A 146 -16.83 4.28 -1.53
C LEU A 146 -16.06 3.82 -0.28
N LEU A 147 -16.53 4.20 0.91
CA LEU A 147 -15.94 3.74 2.18
C LEU A 147 -16.11 2.22 2.34
N LEU A 148 -17.30 1.69 2.06
CA LEU A 148 -17.54 0.24 2.09
C LEU A 148 -16.63 -0.49 1.09
N ALA A 149 -16.50 0.03 -0.14
CA ALA A 149 -15.62 -0.53 -1.16
C ALA A 149 -14.15 -0.52 -0.69
N HIS A 150 -13.71 0.54 -0.03
CA HIS A 150 -12.36 0.63 0.55
C HIS A 150 -12.14 -0.45 1.61
N LEU A 151 -13.04 -0.54 2.60
CA LEU A 151 -12.94 -1.52 3.69
C LEU A 151 -13.03 -2.96 3.18
N ALA A 152 -13.92 -3.22 2.21
CA ALA A 152 -14.02 -4.53 1.56
C ALA A 152 -12.74 -4.88 0.80
N GLY A 153 -12.18 -3.93 0.03
CA GLY A 153 -10.92 -4.11 -0.67
C GLY A 153 -9.76 -4.42 0.27
N LEU A 154 -9.64 -3.67 1.37
CA LEU A 154 -8.66 -3.92 2.43
C LEU A 154 -8.83 -5.30 3.05
N GLY A 155 -10.07 -5.69 3.39
CA GLY A 155 -10.37 -7.01 3.94
C GLY A 155 -10.02 -8.15 2.98
N LEU A 156 -10.38 -8.02 1.71
CA LEU A 156 -10.06 -8.99 0.67
C LEU A 156 -8.55 -9.14 0.48
N PHE A 157 -7.81 -8.02 0.39
CA PHE A 157 -6.35 -8.05 0.31
C PHE A 157 -5.72 -8.63 1.56
N ALA A 158 -6.18 -8.24 2.76
CA ALA A 158 -5.67 -8.79 4.00
C ALA A 158 -5.83 -10.31 4.06
N LEU A 159 -7.02 -10.84 3.71
CA LEU A 159 -7.35 -12.27 3.80
C LEU A 159 -6.68 -13.12 2.72
N HIS A 160 -6.70 -12.66 1.47
CA HIS A 160 -6.31 -13.48 0.32
C HIS A 160 -4.90 -13.17 -0.20
N ARG A 161 -4.34 -12.01 0.16
CA ARG A 161 -3.20 -11.46 -0.55
C ARG A 161 -1.99 -11.12 0.32
N TRP A 162 -2.24 -10.47 1.45
CA TRP A 162 -1.25 -10.16 2.46
C TRP A 162 -1.03 -11.38 3.36
N HIS A 163 -2.11 -11.99 3.84
CA HIS A 163 -2.05 -13.21 4.64
C HIS A 163 -1.75 -14.42 3.73
N ARG A 164 -0.53 -14.94 3.81
CA ARG A 164 -0.09 -16.12 3.05
C ARG A 164 0.08 -17.39 3.89
N SER A 165 -0.20 -17.31 5.19
CA SER A 165 -0.17 -18.50 6.04
C SER A 165 -1.41 -19.36 5.77
N LYS A 166 -1.29 -20.67 5.95
CA LYS A 166 -2.42 -21.61 5.90
C LYS A 166 -3.34 -21.50 7.13
N GLU A 167 -2.94 -20.73 8.13
CA GLU A 167 -3.72 -20.52 9.34
C GLU A 167 -4.88 -19.53 9.11
N SER A 168 -5.81 -19.45 10.06
CA SER A 168 -6.81 -18.37 10.07
C SER A 168 -6.12 -17.03 10.32
N ILE A 169 -6.63 -15.93 9.74
CA ILE A 169 -6.15 -14.57 10.01
C ILE A 169 -6.19 -14.23 11.52
N LEU A 170 -7.06 -14.88 12.29
CA LEU A 170 -7.14 -14.75 13.75
C LEU A 170 -5.86 -15.24 14.45
N ALA A 171 -5.07 -16.09 13.81
CA ALA A 171 -3.76 -16.50 14.32
C ALA A 171 -2.76 -15.32 14.39
N LEU A 172 -2.98 -14.25 13.61
CA LEU A 172 -2.19 -13.02 13.73
C LEU A 172 -2.35 -12.33 15.09
N LEU A 173 -3.45 -12.58 15.81
CA LEU A 173 -3.66 -12.03 17.14
C LEU A 173 -2.82 -12.76 18.21
N ARG A 174 -2.47 -14.03 17.95
CA ARG A 174 -1.64 -14.83 18.85
C ARG A 174 -0.18 -14.41 18.76
N ASP A 175 0.54 -14.69 19.84
CA ASP A 175 1.98 -14.51 19.92
C ASP A 175 2.65 -15.27 18.75
N PRO A 176 3.55 -14.62 17.99
CA PRO A 176 4.33 -15.27 16.94
C PRO A 176 4.97 -16.60 17.37
N ALA A 177 5.42 -16.74 18.62
CA ALA A 177 6.04 -17.95 19.15
C ALA A 177 5.06 -19.14 19.29
N GLN A 178 3.76 -18.88 19.35
CA GLN A 178 2.71 -19.88 19.56
C GLN A 178 2.02 -20.31 18.25
N ARG A 179 2.47 -19.82 17.09
CA ARG A 179 1.88 -20.14 15.78
C ARG A 179 2.34 -21.52 15.31
N LYS A 180 1.43 -22.36 14.80
CA LYS A 180 1.76 -23.74 14.36
C LYS A 180 2.69 -23.71 13.15
N HIS A 181 2.54 -22.69 12.31
CA HIS A 181 3.47 -22.38 11.25
C HIS A 181 4.12 -21.01 11.52
N PRO A 182 5.43 -20.95 11.82
CA PRO A 182 6.12 -19.68 11.97
C PRO A 182 5.95 -18.89 10.68
N SER A 183 5.48 -17.65 10.79
CA SER A 183 5.42 -16.74 9.65
C SER A 183 6.85 -16.56 9.12
N PRO A 184 7.09 -16.64 7.80
CA PRO A 184 8.42 -16.39 7.27
C PRO A 184 8.91 -15.02 7.76
N PRO A 185 10.22 -14.86 8.06
CA PRO A 185 10.75 -13.56 8.44
C PRO A 185 10.31 -12.52 7.41
N LEU A 186 9.92 -11.33 7.88
CA LEU A 186 9.61 -10.19 7.03
C LEU A 186 10.92 -9.71 6.40
N THR A 187 11.46 -10.47 5.45
CA THR A 187 12.79 -10.22 4.92
C THR A 187 12.81 -8.84 4.24
N ALA A 188 13.77 -8.03 4.65
CA ALA A 188 13.94 -6.65 4.22
C ALA A 188 14.33 -6.50 2.75
N ASN A 189 15.18 -7.39 2.21
CA ASN A 189 15.83 -7.08 0.93
C ASN A 189 16.52 -8.22 0.15
N ASN A 190 16.07 -9.47 0.24
CA ASN A 190 16.68 -10.52 -0.61
C ASN A 190 15.91 -10.70 -1.93
N ILE A 191 16.03 -9.71 -2.82
CA ILE A 191 15.80 -9.91 -4.26
C ILE A 191 16.99 -10.68 -4.83
N LEU A 192 17.15 -11.95 -4.44
CA LEU A 192 17.84 -12.91 -5.27
C LEU A 192 16.85 -14.05 -5.52
N TRP A 193 16.32 -14.04 -6.73
CA TRP A 193 15.67 -15.21 -7.30
C TRP A 193 16.77 -16.25 -7.50
N GLU A 194 17.06 -17.05 -6.48
CA GLU A 194 17.76 -18.31 -6.67
C GLU A 194 16.76 -19.34 -7.19
N ASP A 195 17.23 -20.07 -8.20
CA ASP A 195 16.55 -21.14 -8.92
C ASP A 195 16.31 -22.32 -7.97
N GLY A 196 15.33 -22.20 -7.08
CA GLY A 196 15.14 -23.15 -5.99
C GLY A 196 14.22 -22.66 -4.87
N GLY A 197 12.91 -22.63 -5.13
CA GLY A 197 11.90 -22.94 -4.09
C GLY A 197 11.72 -22.04 -2.85
N GLN A 198 12.45 -20.93 -2.66
CA GLN A 198 12.23 -20.03 -1.52
C GLN A 198 11.97 -18.58 -1.95
N GLN A 199 10.69 -18.18 -1.87
CA GLN A 199 10.19 -16.85 -2.23
C GLN A 199 10.28 -15.90 -1.01
N GLY A 200 11.39 -15.16 -0.88
CA GLY A 200 11.61 -14.15 0.16
C GLY A 200 11.59 -12.70 -0.36
N ALA A 201 10.76 -11.84 0.25
CA ALA A 201 10.65 -10.36 0.16
C ALA A 201 10.16 -9.71 -1.17
N PRO A 202 9.16 -8.80 -1.18
CA PRO A 202 8.97 -7.66 -0.26
C PRO A 202 7.52 -7.53 0.27
N GLN A 203 7.21 -8.19 1.40
CA GLN A 203 5.85 -8.12 1.97
C GLN A 203 5.53 -6.73 2.55
N ILE A 204 6.47 -6.08 3.23
CA ILE A 204 6.26 -4.77 3.89
C ILE A 204 5.84 -3.71 2.86
N ILE A 205 6.64 -3.52 1.81
CA ILE A 205 6.37 -2.52 0.76
C ILE A 205 5.07 -2.86 0.04
N PHE A 206 4.83 -4.13 -0.28
CA PHE A 206 3.60 -4.56 -0.94
C PHE A 206 2.37 -4.24 -0.11
N VAL A 207 2.36 -4.59 1.19
CA VAL A 207 1.22 -4.35 2.08
C VAL A 207 0.97 -2.84 2.24
N LEU A 208 2.01 -2.05 2.53
CA LEU A 208 1.87 -0.61 2.72
C LEU A 208 1.39 0.09 1.45
N PHE A 209 2.00 -0.20 0.29
CA PHE A 209 1.68 0.51 -0.95
C PHE A 209 0.33 0.07 -1.52
N SER A 210 -0.04 -1.21 -1.40
CA SER A 210 -1.37 -1.67 -1.81
C SER A 210 -2.49 -1.14 -0.90
N SER A 211 -2.25 -1.02 0.41
CA SER A 211 -3.17 -0.35 1.35
C SER A 211 -3.45 1.08 0.93
N ASN A 212 -2.39 1.86 0.67
CA ASN A 212 -2.51 3.24 0.21
C ASN A 212 -3.24 3.34 -1.13
N PHE A 213 -2.88 2.48 -2.08
CA PHE A 213 -3.45 2.52 -3.42
C PHE A 213 -4.95 2.20 -3.43
N LEU A 214 -5.40 1.20 -2.65
CA LEU A 214 -6.82 0.95 -2.42
C LEU A 214 -7.54 2.19 -1.88
N GLY A 215 -6.91 2.93 -0.97
CA GLY A 215 -7.41 4.20 -0.46
C GLY A 215 -7.54 5.28 -1.52
N VAL A 216 -6.52 5.42 -2.38
CA VAL A 216 -6.55 6.38 -3.50
C VAL A 216 -7.67 6.04 -4.49
N CYS A 217 -7.83 4.77 -4.87
CA CYS A 217 -8.89 4.35 -5.79
C CYS A 217 -10.31 4.61 -5.25
N CYS A 218 -10.50 4.41 -3.95
CA CYS A 218 -11.78 4.65 -3.29
C CYS A 218 -11.97 6.08 -2.79
N SER A 219 -11.01 6.99 -3.01
CA SER A 219 -11.12 8.37 -2.57
C SER A 219 -12.23 9.08 -3.35
N ARG A 220 -13.16 9.73 -2.65
CA ARG A 220 -14.26 10.47 -3.28
C ARG A 220 -13.76 11.64 -4.14
N SER A 221 -12.74 12.36 -3.68
CA SER A 221 -12.20 13.49 -4.43
C SER A 221 -10.68 13.48 -4.41
N LEU A 222 -10.10 13.51 -5.61
CA LEU A 222 -8.67 13.62 -5.82
C LEU A 222 -8.36 14.96 -6.46
N HIS A 223 -7.85 15.91 -5.68
CA HIS A 223 -7.31 17.15 -6.22
C HIS A 223 -5.91 16.92 -6.76
N TYR A 224 -5.49 17.71 -7.73
CA TYR A 224 -4.20 17.59 -8.41
C TYR A 224 -2.97 17.46 -7.50
N GLN A 225 -2.98 18.06 -6.32
CA GLN A 225 -1.88 17.94 -5.34
C GLN A 225 -1.74 16.51 -4.78
N PHE A 226 -2.83 15.74 -4.74
CA PHE A 226 -2.88 14.39 -4.18
C PHE A 226 -2.21 13.35 -5.08
N TYR A 227 -1.75 13.73 -6.28
CA TYR A 227 -0.99 12.83 -7.13
C TYR A 227 0.24 12.27 -6.42
N VAL A 228 0.92 13.10 -5.62
CA VAL A 228 2.12 12.72 -4.86
C VAL A 228 1.88 11.61 -3.83
N TRP A 229 0.62 11.39 -3.40
CA TRP A 229 0.27 10.37 -2.40
C TRP A 229 0.63 8.96 -2.85
N TYR A 230 0.72 8.73 -4.16
CA TYR A 230 1.03 7.41 -4.70
C TYR A 230 1.97 7.45 -5.91
N PHE A 231 2.27 8.62 -6.48
CA PHE A 231 3.19 8.78 -7.62
C PHE A 231 4.47 7.96 -7.48
N HIS A 232 5.23 8.15 -6.40
CA HIS A 232 6.50 7.44 -6.15
C HIS A 232 6.34 5.93 -5.94
N THR A 233 5.13 5.48 -5.58
CA THR A 233 4.83 4.06 -5.35
C THR A 233 4.39 3.33 -6.62
N LEU A 234 3.95 4.06 -7.66
CA LEU A 234 3.41 3.49 -8.90
C LEU A 234 4.35 2.51 -9.61
N PRO A 235 5.66 2.79 -9.80
CA PRO A 235 6.57 1.84 -10.43
C PRO A 235 6.66 0.54 -9.65
N TYR A 236 6.70 0.63 -8.32
CA TYR A 236 6.71 -0.57 -7.49
C TYR A 236 5.41 -1.36 -7.68
N LEU A 237 4.25 -0.73 -7.58
CA LEU A 237 2.94 -1.38 -7.73
C LEU A 237 2.80 -2.09 -9.09
N LEU A 238 3.38 -1.51 -10.14
CA LEU A 238 3.37 -2.08 -11.48
C LEU A 238 4.43 -3.17 -11.70
N TRP A 239 5.56 -3.18 -11.00
CA TRP A 239 6.64 -4.16 -11.23
C TRP A 239 6.87 -5.13 -10.08
N CYS A 240 6.07 -5.10 -9.02
CA CYS A 240 6.17 -6.05 -7.91
C CYS A 240 5.65 -7.46 -8.25
N THR A 241 4.99 -7.63 -9.40
CA THR A 241 4.46 -8.93 -9.86
C THR A 241 5.32 -9.51 -10.99
N PRO A 242 5.57 -10.84 -11.03
CA PRO A 242 6.33 -11.48 -12.10
C PRO A 242 5.60 -11.26 -13.43
N THR A 243 6.33 -10.80 -14.45
CA THR A 243 5.75 -10.57 -15.77
C THR A 243 6.66 -11.05 -16.88
N THR A 244 6.05 -11.51 -17.97
CA THR A 244 6.73 -11.79 -19.24
C THR A 244 7.31 -10.49 -19.82
N LYS A 245 8.37 -10.59 -20.64
CA LYS A 245 9.08 -9.41 -21.20
C LYS A 245 8.15 -8.46 -21.99
N LEU A 246 7.12 -9.00 -22.66
CA LEU A 246 6.15 -8.21 -23.44
C LEU A 246 5.23 -7.35 -22.55
N ALA A 247 5.08 -7.70 -21.27
CA ALA A 247 4.21 -6.99 -20.32
C ALA A 247 4.87 -5.74 -19.69
N HIS A 248 6.09 -5.36 -20.08
CA HIS A 248 6.68 -4.08 -19.67
C HIS A 248 6.08 -2.88 -20.40
N MET A 249 5.80 -3.00 -21.71
CA MET A 249 5.25 -1.91 -22.52
C MET A 249 3.87 -1.45 -22.02
N PRO A 250 2.91 -2.34 -21.71
CA PRO A 250 1.63 -1.94 -21.13
C PRO A 250 1.76 -1.20 -19.79
N LYS A 251 2.74 -1.55 -18.94
CA LYS A 251 2.96 -0.88 -17.64
C LYS A 251 3.50 0.54 -17.80
N VAL A 252 4.40 0.75 -18.76
CA VAL A 252 4.91 2.09 -19.10
C VAL A 252 3.79 2.94 -19.72
N LEU A 253 2.99 2.37 -20.62
CA LEU A 253 1.81 3.03 -21.17
C LEU A 253 0.83 3.42 -20.05
N LEU A 254 0.58 2.51 -19.11
CA LEU A 254 -0.28 2.74 -17.96
C LEU A 254 0.21 3.90 -17.09
N LEU A 255 1.53 3.99 -16.82
CA LEU A 255 2.13 5.16 -16.17
C LEU A 255 1.90 6.45 -16.97
N GLY A 256 2.14 6.40 -18.29
CA GLY A 256 1.96 7.56 -19.17
C GLY A 256 0.52 8.06 -19.22
N VAL A 257 -0.47 7.15 -19.25
CA VAL A 257 -1.88 7.51 -19.21
C VAL A 257 -2.26 8.09 -17.85
N ILE A 258 -1.77 7.52 -16.73
CA ILE A 258 -1.99 8.09 -15.40
C ILE A 258 -1.41 9.51 -15.35
N GLU A 259 -0.17 9.72 -15.78
CA GLU A 259 0.48 11.04 -15.83
C GLU A 259 -0.33 12.03 -16.70
N LEU A 260 -0.82 11.59 -17.87
CA LEU A 260 -1.68 12.40 -18.73
C LEU A 260 -2.98 12.81 -18.03
N CYS A 261 -3.63 11.89 -17.33
CA CYS A 261 -4.86 12.16 -16.58
C CYS A 261 -4.63 13.22 -15.50
N TRP A 262 -3.52 13.12 -14.75
CA TRP A 262 -3.16 14.11 -13.74
C TRP A 262 -2.75 15.45 -14.35
N ASN A 263 -2.18 15.48 -15.55
CA ASN A 263 -1.80 16.72 -16.22
C ASN A 263 -2.96 17.43 -16.92
N THR A 264 -4.05 16.74 -17.23
CA THR A 264 -5.24 17.32 -17.87
C THR A 264 -5.95 18.29 -16.91
N TYR A 265 -5.98 19.59 -17.23
CA TYR A 265 -6.68 20.62 -16.45
C TYR A 265 -7.54 21.54 -17.32
N PRO A 266 -8.83 21.76 -16.96
CA PRO A 266 -9.61 21.00 -15.98
C PRO A 266 -9.78 19.53 -16.41
N SER A 267 -10.05 18.63 -15.48
CA SER A 267 -10.31 17.22 -15.80
C SER A 267 -11.53 17.08 -16.71
N THR A 268 -11.44 16.19 -17.69
CA THR A 268 -12.53 15.81 -18.61
C THR A 268 -13.12 14.45 -18.24
N LEU A 269 -14.29 14.11 -18.81
CA LEU A 269 -14.90 12.79 -18.65
C LEU A 269 -13.93 11.67 -19.09
N CYS A 270 -13.27 11.86 -20.24
CA CYS A 270 -12.29 10.92 -20.77
C CYS A 270 -11.12 10.75 -19.80
N SER A 271 -10.46 11.84 -19.37
CA SER A 271 -9.33 11.75 -18.43
C SER A 271 -9.71 11.08 -17.11
N SER A 272 -10.90 11.35 -16.58
CA SER A 272 -11.35 10.73 -15.34
C SER A 272 -11.69 9.26 -15.51
N LEU A 273 -12.33 8.86 -16.61
CA LEU A 273 -12.62 7.44 -16.90
C LEU A 273 -11.33 6.67 -17.15
N SER A 274 -10.41 7.23 -17.95
CA SER A 274 -9.09 6.64 -18.19
C SER A 274 -8.32 6.44 -16.89
N LEU A 275 -8.34 7.40 -15.96
CA LEU A 275 -7.70 7.24 -14.65
C LEU A 275 -8.27 6.06 -13.86
N HIS A 276 -9.60 5.90 -13.84
CA HIS A 276 -10.27 4.78 -13.17
C HIS A 276 -9.98 3.44 -13.82
N VAL A 277 -9.99 3.36 -15.15
CA VAL A 277 -9.58 2.16 -15.90
C VAL A 277 -8.13 1.81 -15.55
N CYS A 278 -7.24 2.80 -15.53
CA CYS A 278 -5.84 2.58 -15.19
C CYS A 278 -5.69 2.05 -13.77
N HIS A 279 -6.36 2.67 -12.80
CA HIS A 279 -6.38 2.20 -11.41
C HIS A 279 -6.93 0.78 -11.27
N GLY A 280 -8.02 0.46 -11.98
CA GLY A 280 -8.59 -0.88 -12.02
C GLY A 280 -7.62 -1.92 -12.56
N LEU A 281 -6.89 -1.61 -13.65
CA LEU A 281 -5.87 -2.50 -14.20
C LEU A 281 -4.71 -2.73 -13.21
N VAL A 282 -4.26 -1.69 -12.49
CA VAL A 282 -3.25 -1.86 -11.43
C VAL A 282 -3.78 -2.78 -10.32
N LEU A 283 -5.01 -2.56 -9.83
CA LEU A 283 -5.61 -3.43 -8.80
C LEU A 283 -5.74 -4.88 -9.27
N LEU A 284 -6.20 -5.09 -10.51
CA LEU A 284 -6.33 -6.40 -11.13
C LEU A 284 -4.97 -7.12 -11.19
N GLN A 285 -3.93 -6.39 -11.58
CA GLN A 285 -2.57 -6.90 -11.61
C GLN A 285 -2.07 -7.26 -10.21
N LEU A 286 -2.30 -6.41 -9.20
CA LEU A 286 -1.91 -6.69 -7.81
C LEU A 286 -2.63 -7.94 -7.28
N TRP A 287 -3.90 -8.11 -7.65
CA TRP A 287 -4.72 -9.26 -7.28
C TRP A 287 -4.17 -10.57 -7.88
N TYR A 288 -4.03 -10.66 -9.20
CA TYR A 288 -3.61 -11.90 -9.87
C TYR A 288 -2.09 -12.12 -9.94
N GLY A 289 -1.29 -11.06 -9.83
CA GLY A 289 0.12 -11.08 -10.17
C GLY A 289 1.06 -11.68 -9.12
N THR A 290 0.60 -12.41 -8.11
CA THR A 290 1.51 -13.40 -7.50
C THR A 290 0.85 -14.75 -7.58
N ALA A 291 1.62 -15.71 -8.10
CA ALA A 291 1.17 -17.06 -8.34
C ALA A 291 0.41 -17.66 -7.15
N PRO A 292 -0.61 -18.50 -7.41
CA PRO A 292 -1.19 -19.35 -6.39
C PRO A 292 -0.12 -20.26 -5.77
N PRO A 293 -0.32 -20.73 -4.53
CA PRO A 293 0.63 -21.64 -3.89
C PRO A 293 0.84 -22.89 -4.76
N PRO A 294 2.08 -23.42 -4.83
CA PRO A 294 2.34 -24.61 -5.63
C PRO A 294 1.47 -25.77 -5.16
N ALA A 295 0.97 -26.55 -6.12
CA ALA A 295 0.28 -27.81 -5.84
C ALA A 295 1.18 -28.70 -4.98
N PRO A 296 0.62 -29.48 -4.03
CA PRO A 296 1.42 -30.34 -3.17
C PRO A 296 2.29 -31.27 -4.02
N HIS A 297 3.60 -31.19 -3.81
CA HIS A 297 4.55 -32.12 -4.41
C HIS A 297 4.18 -33.53 -3.98
N THR A 298 3.66 -34.34 -4.90
CA THR A 298 3.63 -35.79 -4.75
C THR A 298 5.09 -36.25 -4.78
N PRO A 299 5.64 -36.82 -3.70
CA PRO A 299 6.99 -37.35 -3.74
C PRO A 299 7.06 -38.42 -4.84
N PRO A 300 8.13 -38.46 -5.65
CA PRO A 300 8.28 -39.50 -6.65
C PRO A 300 8.29 -40.87 -5.94
N PRO A 301 7.71 -41.92 -6.55
CA PRO A 301 7.66 -43.24 -5.94
C PRO A 301 9.09 -43.68 -5.60
N SER A 302 9.31 -44.00 -4.32
CA SER A 302 10.60 -44.49 -3.82
C SER A 302 11.04 -45.67 -4.67
N ARG A 303 12.18 -45.54 -5.37
CA ARG A 303 12.84 -46.69 -6.00
C ARG A 303 13.15 -47.69 -4.89
N LYS A 304 12.48 -48.85 -4.91
CA LYS A 304 12.82 -49.99 -4.05
C LYS A 304 14.31 -50.31 -4.24
N PRO A 305 15.09 -50.48 -3.16
CA PRO A 305 16.47 -50.93 -3.29
C PRO A 305 16.51 -52.31 -3.97
N PRO A 306 17.51 -52.59 -4.82
CA PRO A 306 17.63 -53.88 -5.49
C PRO A 306 17.83 -54.99 -4.44
N ALA A 307 17.15 -56.12 -4.66
CA ALA A 307 17.28 -57.30 -3.82
C ALA A 307 18.74 -57.77 -3.81
N LEU A 308 19.33 -57.86 -2.62
CA LEU A 308 20.63 -58.49 -2.41
C LEU A 308 20.55 -59.95 -2.84
N SER A 309 21.24 -60.29 -3.92
CA SER A 309 21.48 -61.65 -4.38
C SER A 309 22.29 -62.40 -3.32
N LYS A 310 21.64 -63.33 -2.60
CA LYS A 310 22.36 -64.37 -1.84
C LYS A 310 22.88 -65.40 -2.83
N LYS A 311 24.13 -65.24 -3.27
CA LYS A 311 24.97 -66.36 -3.73
C LYS A 311 26.43 -66.10 -3.36
N ALA A 312 27.05 -67.18 -2.87
CA ALA A 312 28.47 -67.47 -2.67
C ALA A 312 29.03 -67.33 -1.25
N GLN A 313 29.27 -68.53 -0.70
CA GLN A 313 30.18 -68.98 0.37
C GLN A 313 29.69 -68.91 1.82
#